data_AF-A0A328BDN3-F1
#
_entry.id   AF-A0A328BDN3-F1
#
_cell.length_a   1.000
_cell.length_b   1.000
_cell.length_c   1.000
_cell.angle_alpha   90.00
_cell.angle_beta   90.00
_cell.angle_gamma   90.00
#
_symmetry.space_group_name_H-M   'P 1'
#
loop_
_entity.id
_entity.type
_entity.pdbx_description
1 polymer ?
#
loop_
_entity_poly.entity_id
_entity_poly.type
_entity_poly.pdbx_seq_one_letter_code
_entity_poly.pdbx_strand_id
1 'polypeptide(L)'
;MKTSEANFHFPVLGFTLDLNIWGFQDLDRLTRCGPRTLKDGIQTGMELVDADGRRWSVRSIRRTGRAGSLLSLLLPFGPPQSRIEHDLEPMEAVSIEQVRQKVCTALEAHAENYFEGDDRETEFEPLLSAVRAAGSVSEVYERLQPDTFEPH
;
A
#
# COMPACT_ATOMS: atom_id res chain seq x y z
N MET A 1 -5.84 -8.55 15.65
CA MET A 1 -6.31 -7.22 16.10
C MET A 1 -6.96 -6.51 14.93
N LYS A 2 -7.97 -5.68 15.13
CA LYS A 2 -8.66 -5.03 14.00
C LYS A 2 -7.93 -3.78 13.51
N THR A 3 -8.17 -3.38 12.27
CA THR A 3 -7.56 -2.17 11.67
C THR A 3 -7.81 -0.91 12.52
N SER A 4 -9.00 -0.76 13.10
CA SER A 4 -9.36 0.37 13.96
C SER A 4 -8.65 0.38 15.31
N GLU A 5 -8.09 -0.76 15.74
CA GLU A 5 -7.42 -0.91 17.04
C GLU A 5 -5.90 -0.69 16.91
N ALA A 6 -5.35 -0.73 15.69
CA ALA A 6 -3.91 -0.68 15.44
C ALA A 6 -3.28 0.70 15.67
N ASN A 7 -4.08 1.77 15.73
CA ASN A 7 -3.62 3.15 15.93
C ASN A 7 -2.44 3.53 15.02
N PHE A 8 -2.59 3.30 13.71
CA PHE A 8 -1.57 3.59 12.69
C PHE A 8 -1.14 5.05 12.69
N HIS A 9 0.15 5.28 12.42
CA HIS A 9 0.66 6.60 12.04
C HIS A 9 0.88 6.62 10.54
N PHE A 10 0.17 7.51 9.84
CA PHE A 10 0.17 7.54 8.39
C PHE A 10 1.33 8.40 7.83
N PRO A 11 1.85 8.08 6.63
CA PRO A 11 1.35 7.08 5.68
C PRO A 11 1.68 5.64 6.09
N VAL A 12 0.92 4.69 5.54
CA VAL A 12 1.19 3.25 5.66
C VAL A 12 1.58 2.71 4.29
N LEU A 13 2.67 1.95 4.23
CA LEU A 13 3.07 1.16 3.07
C LEU A 13 2.58 -0.30 3.25
N GLY A 14 2.04 -0.86 2.18
CA GLY A 14 1.65 -2.27 2.07
C GLY A 14 2.57 -3.02 1.12
N PHE A 15 3.08 -4.17 1.54
CA PHE A 15 3.92 -5.05 0.72
C PHE A 15 3.22 -6.40 0.56
N THR A 16 2.78 -6.72 -0.66
CA THR A 16 2.16 -8.01 -0.96
C THR A 16 3.22 -9.08 -1.24
N LEU A 17 2.81 -10.35 -1.24
CA LEU A 17 3.71 -11.49 -1.41
C LEU A 17 4.36 -11.54 -2.80
N ASP A 18 3.73 -10.92 -3.80
CA ASP A 18 4.22 -10.76 -5.18
C ASP A 18 5.03 -9.47 -5.38
N LEU A 19 5.50 -8.86 -4.27
CA LEU A 19 6.36 -7.67 -4.27
C LEU A 19 5.73 -6.41 -4.84
N ASN A 20 4.39 -6.32 -4.91
CA ASN A 20 3.74 -5.04 -5.17
C ASN A 20 3.77 -4.15 -3.91
N ILE A 21 3.96 -2.85 -4.15
CA ILE A 21 3.93 -1.82 -3.11
C ILE A 21 2.63 -1.05 -3.24
N TRP A 22 1.93 -0.89 -2.13
CA TRP A 22 0.72 -0.09 -2.01
C TRP A 22 0.95 0.99 -0.96
N GLY A 23 0.24 2.11 -1.07
CA GLY A 23 0.29 3.12 -0.02
C GLY A 23 -1.05 3.70 0.37
N PHE A 24 -1.13 4.11 1.63
CA PHE A 24 -2.36 4.62 2.23
C PHE A 24 -2.02 5.86 3.05
N GLN A 25 -2.60 6.99 2.69
CA GLN A 25 -2.39 8.25 3.39
C GLN A 25 -3.20 8.36 4.69
N ASP A 26 -4.25 7.56 4.84
CA ASP A 26 -5.19 7.61 5.96
C ASP A 26 -5.96 6.28 6.12
N LEU A 27 -6.69 6.17 7.23
CA LEU A 27 -7.47 4.97 7.56
C LEU A 27 -8.60 4.73 6.56
N ASP A 28 -9.15 5.78 5.96
CA ASP A 28 -10.24 5.67 5.01
C ASP A 28 -9.76 4.96 3.72
N ARG A 29 -8.59 5.33 3.21
CA ARG A 29 -7.97 4.66 2.05
C ARG A 29 -7.50 3.25 2.37
N LEU A 30 -6.89 3.03 3.54
CA LEU A 30 -6.46 1.69 3.96
C LEU A 30 -7.64 0.72 4.05
N THR A 31 -8.82 1.20 4.47
CA THR A 31 -10.02 0.37 4.65
C THR A 31 -10.96 0.39 3.44
N ARG A 32 -10.48 0.83 2.28
CA ARG A 32 -11.26 0.89 1.04
C ARG A 32 -10.61 0.02 -0.02
N CYS A 33 -11.41 -0.76 -0.75
CA CYS A 33 -10.91 -1.48 -1.91
C CYS A 33 -11.99 -1.75 -2.97
N GLY A 34 -11.53 -1.94 -4.20
CA GLY A 34 -12.35 -2.38 -5.31
C GLY A 34 -12.85 -3.82 -5.13
N PRO A 35 -13.94 -4.20 -5.83
CA PRO A 35 -14.56 -5.51 -5.70
C PRO A 35 -13.63 -6.66 -6.14
N ARG A 36 -12.75 -6.41 -7.12
CA ARG A 36 -11.76 -7.40 -7.60
C ARG A 36 -10.71 -7.69 -6.53
N THR A 37 -10.11 -6.66 -5.94
CA THR A 37 -9.11 -6.79 -4.87
C THR A 37 -9.61 -7.65 -3.71
N LEU A 38 -10.87 -7.44 -3.30
CA LEU A 38 -11.48 -8.22 -2.23
C LEU A 38 -11.74 -9.67 -2.66
N LYS A 39 -12.24 -9.89 -3.88
CA LYS A 39 -12.54 -11.23 -4.40
C LYS A 39 -11.29 -12.08 -4.56
N ASP A 40 -10.21 -11.48 -5.05
CA ASP A 40 -8.96 -12.17 -5.36
C ASP A 40 -8.04 -12.30 -4.12
N GLY A 41 -8.44 -11.71 -2.99
CA GLY A 41 -7.74 -11.86 -1.72
C GLY A 41 -6.34 -11.23 -1.67
N ILE A 42 -6.05 -10.28 -2.57
CA ILE A 42 -4.72 -9.69 -2.83
C ILE A 42 -4.03 -9.20 -1.53
N GLN A 43 -4.81 -8.66 -0.60
CA GLN A 43 -4.30 -8.12 0.66
C GLN A 43 -3.96 -9.19 1.71
N THR A 44 -4.33 -10.45 1.52
CA THR A 44 -4.08 -11.51 2.51
C THR A 44 -2.60 -11.88 2.52
N GLY A 45 -1.98 -11.87 3.71
CA GLY A 45 -0.54 -12.04 3.87
C GLY A 45 0.27 -10.77 3.61
N MET A 46 -0.36 -9.66 3.20
CA MET A 46 0.30 -8.37 3.01
C MET A 46 0.91 -7.88 4.33
N GLU A 47 2.13 -7.37 4.26
CA GLU A 47 2.79 -6.69 5.36
C GLU A 47 2.44 -5.20 5.31
N LEU A 48 1.98 -4.64 6.42
CA LEU A 48 1.73 -3.21 6.60
C LEU A 48 2.82 -2.60 7.47
N VAL A 49 3.42 -1.50 7.02
CA VAL A 49 4.40 -0.71 7.76
C VAL A 49 3.94 0.74 7.83
N ASP A 50 3.83 1.28 9.03
CA ASP A 50 3.39 2.66 9.24
C ASP A 50 4.56 3.66 9.28
N ALA A 51 4.25 4.95 9.41
CA ALA A 51 5.24 6.04 9.36
C ALA A 51 6.35 5.92 10.42
N ASP A 52 6.07 5.26 11.54
CA ASP A 52 7.00 5.06 12.66
C ASP A 52 7.73 3.70 12.56
N GLY A 53 7.53 2.94 11.49
CA GLY A 53 8.13 1.63 11.28
C GLY A 53 7.44 0.50 12.06
N ARG A 54 6.28 0.73 12.67
CA ARG A 54 5.49 -0.36 13.27
C ARG A 54 4.93 -1.24 12.16
N ARG A 55 4.87 -2.54 12.43
CA ARG A 55 4.62 -3.55 11.41
C ARG A 55 3.53 -4.54 11.79
N TRP A 56 2.71 -4.92 10.82
CA TRP A 56 1.67 -5.93 10.96
C TRP A 56 1.60 -6.84 9.72
N SER A 57 1.13 -8.07 9.90
CA SER A 57 0.70 -8.94 8.81
C SER A 57 -0.82 -8.99 8.73
N VAL A 58 -1.38 -8.86 7.53
CA VAL A 58 -2.81 -9.04 7.27
C VAL A 58 -3.13 -10.54 7.26
N ARG A 59 -3.91 -11.01 8.25
CA ARG A 59 -4.32 -12.41 8.37
C ARG A 59 -5.60 -12.72 7.61
N SER A 60 -6.55 -11.81 7.64
CA SER A 60 -7.80 -11.93 6.90
C SER A 60 -8.42 -10.56 6.65
N ILE A 61 -9.30 -10.49 5.66
CA ILE A 61 -10.08 -9.30 5.34
C ILE A 61 -11.55 -9.66 5.41
N ARG A 62 -12.36 -8.79 6.02
CA ARG A 62 -13.82 -8.88 5.96
C ARG A 62 -14.41 -7.63 5.36
N ARG A 63 -15.44 -7.80 4.53
CA ARG A 63 -16.28 -6.68 4.09
C ARG A 63 -17.19 -6.26 5.23
N THR A 64 -17.16 -4.98 5.57
CA THR A 64 -18.02 -4.39 6.61
C THR A 64 -19.10 -3.49 6.02
N GLY A 65 -18.98 -3.12 4.74
CA GLY A 65 -20.04 -2.38 4.06
C GLY A 65 -19.64 -1.86 2.68
N ARG A 66 -20.22 -0.71 2.33
CA ARG A 66 -19.89 0.07 1.14
C ARG A 66 -19.05 1.27 1.56
N ALA A 67 -18.04 1.62 0.75
CA ALA A 67 -17.32 2.87 0.89
C ALA A 67 -17.88 3.93 -0.08
N GLY A 68 -17.83 5.20 0.33
CA GLY A 68 -18.36 6.34 -0.42
C GLY A 68 -19.81 6.73 -0.08
N SER A 69 -20.22 7.91 -0.55
CA SER A 69 -21.56 8.47 -0.32
C SER A 69 -22.65 7.74 -1.12
N LEU A 70 -23.89 7.72 -0.63
CA LEU A 70 -25.05 7.26 -1.40
C LEU A 70 -25.23 8.05 -2.71
N LEU A 71 -24.75 9.29 -2.79
CA LEU A 71 -24.75 10.08 -4.03
C LEU A 71 -23.88 9.46 -5.13
N SER A 72 -22.88 8.65 -4.78
CA SER A 72 -22.07 7.90 -5.76
C SER A 72 -22.85 6.81 -6.48
N LEU A 73 -24.07 6.46 -6.03
CA LEU A 73 -24.98 5.58 -6.77
C LEU A 73 -25.65 6.28 -7.96
N LEU A 74 -25.76 7.60 -7.93
CA LEU A 74 -26.51 8.38 -8.90
C LEU A 74 -25.64 8.90 -10.05
N LEU A 75 -24.32 8.80 -9.91
CA LEU A 75 -23.36 9.28 -10.88
C LEU A 75 -22.62 8.10 -11.50
N PRO A 76 -22.40 8.07 -12.83
CA PRO A 76 -21.74 6.96 -13.52
C PRO A 76 -20.23 6.87 -13.26
N PHE A 77 -19.71 7.58 -12.26
CA PHE A 77 -18.28 7.70 -11.99
C PHE A 77 -17.83 6.65 -10.96
N GLY A 78 -17.25 5.57 -11.47
CA GLY A 78 -16.47 4.60 -10.71
C GLY A 78 -17.25 3.37 -10.18
N PRO A 79 -16.64 2.17 -10.21
CA PRO A 79 -17.28 0.97 -9.66
C PRO A 79 -17.43 1.07 -8.13
N PRO A 80 -18.48 0.44 -7.56
CA PRO A 80 -18.76 0.53 -6.13
C PRO A 80 -17.60 -0.01 -5.29
N GLN A 81 -17.15 0.80 -4.33
CA GLN A 81 -16.08 0.45 -3.40
C GLN A 81 -16.62 -0.30 -2.18
N SER A 82 -15.84 -1.25 -1.68
CA SER A 82 -16.13 -1.95 -0.43
C SER A 82 -15.45 -1.24 0.74
N ARG A 83 -16.15 -1.14 1.86
CA ARG A 83 -15.51 -0.89 3.16
C ARG A 83 -15.08 -2.23 3.72
N ILE A 84 -13.83 -2.30 4.14
CA ILE A 84 -13.24 -3.51 4.70
C ILE A 84 -12.67 -3.27 6.09
N GLU A 85 -12.40 -4.36 6.78
CA GLU A 85 -11.60 -4.38 7.99
C GLU A 85 -10.63 -5.55 7.90
N HIS A 86 -9.37 -5.30 8.25
CA HIS A 86 -8.34 -6.32 8.35
C HIS A 86 -8.31 -6.90 9.77
N ASP A 87 -8.08 -8.19 9.85
CA ASP A 87 -7.49 -8.79 11.03
C ASP A 87 -5.97 -8.82 10.87
N LEU A 88 -5.29 -8.19 11.83
CA LEU A 88 -3.87 -7.90 11.80
C LEU A 88 -3.16 -8.67 12.90
N GLU A 89 -1.99 -9.19 12.57
CA GLU A 89 -1.05 -9.72 13.54
C GLU A 89 0.13 -8.75 13.71
N PRO A 90 0.35 -8.20 14.91
CA PRO A 90 1.55 -7.40 15.19
C PRO A 90 2.82 -8.19 14.93
N MET A 91 3.81 -7.52 14.35
CA MET A 91 5.14 -8.07 14.12
C MET A 91 6.18 -7.18 14.78
N GLU A 92 7.43 -7.64 14.82
CA GLU A 92 8.55 -6.81 15.22
C GLU A 92 8.64 -5.57 14.29
N ALA A 93 8.83 -4.39 14.87
CA ALA A 93 9.01 -3.15 14.13
C ALA A 93 10.23 -3.25 13.19
N VAL A 94 10.20 -2.46 12.12
CA VAL A 94 11.26 -2.44 11.12
C VAL A 94 11.99 -1.10 11.12
N SER A 95 13.29 -1.16 10.83
CA SER A 95 14.07 0.06 10.61
C SER A 95 13.76 0.65 9.23
N ILE A 96 14.03 1.94 9.07
CA ILE A 96 13.97 2.59 7.75
C ILE A 96 14.85 1.88 6.72
N GLU A 97 16.00 1.33 7.14
CA GLU A 97 16.89 0.59 6.23
C GLU A 97 16.23 -0.68 5.68
N GLN A 98 15.49 -1.41 6.52
CA GLN A 98 14.72 -2.58 6.08
C GLN A 98 13.57 -2.18 5.14
N VAL A 99 12.91 -1.04 5.39
CA VAL A 99 11.86 -0.51 4.51
C VAL A 99 12.44 -0.15 3.14
N ARG A 100 13.54 0.61 3.10
CA ARG A 100 14.25 0.95 1.84
C ARG A 100 14.63 -0.30 1.07
N GLN A 101 15.21 -1.30 1.74
CA GLN A 101 15.60 -2.56 1.12
C GLN A 101 14.40 -3.27 0.50
N LYS A 102 13.28 -3.38 1.23
CA LYS A 102 12.04 -3.99 0.70
C LYS A 102 11.53 -3.25 -0.53
N VAL A 103 11.51 -1.92 -0.49
CA VAL A 103 11.08 -1.09 -1.63
C VAL A 103 12.00 -1.27 -2.82
N CYS A 104 13.32 -1.18 -2.64
CA CYS A 104 14.27 -1.37 -3.74
C CYS A 104 14.11 -2.76 -4.36
N THR A 105 14.00 -3.81 -3.55
CA THR A 105 13.78 -5.17 -4.06
C THR A 105 12.47 -5.29 -4.86
N ALA A 106 11.39 -4.65 -4.41
CA ALA A 106 10.12 -4.63 -5.13
C ALA A 106 10.20 -3.84 -6.45
N LEU A 107 10.81 -2.66 -6.43
CA LEU A 107 11.03 -1.84 -7.64
C LEU A 107 11.89 -2.59 -8.67
N GLU A 108 12.97 -3.23 -8.23
CA GLU A 108 13.87 -4.00 -9.10
C GLU A 108 13.16 -5.23 -9.69
N ALA A 109 12.30 -5.91 -8.92
CA ALA A 109 11.54 -7.07 -9.37
C ALA A 109 10.52 -6.74 -10.48
N HIS A 110 10.06 -5.48 -10.52
CA HIS A 110 9.06 -5.02 -11.49
C HIS A 110 9.59 -3.96 -12.47
N ALA A 111 10.91 -3.72 -12.50
CA ALA A 111 11.51 -2.64 -13.28
C ALA A 111 11.12 -2.73 -14.77
N GLU A 112 11.11 -3.94 -15.33
CA GLU A 112 10.76 -4.18 -16.73
C GLU A 112 9.28 -3.87 -17.05
N ASN A 113 8.39 -3.90 -16.06
CA ASN A 113 6.97 -3.60 -16.27
C ASN A 113 6.67 -2.10 -16.38
N TYR A 114 7.59 -1.26 -15.88
CA TYR A 114 7.36 0.17 -15.72
C TYR A 114 8.40 1.05 -16.43
N PHE A 115 9.62 0.54 -16.67
CA PHE A 115 10.73 1.30 -17.21
C PHE A 115 11.47 0.48 -18.28
N GLU A 116 11.16 0.73 -19.55
CA GLU A 116 11.84 0.13 -20.70
C GLU A 116 12.72 1.18 -21.41
N GLY A 117 13.86 0.74 -21.97
CA GLY A 117 14.73 1.63 -22.74
C GLY A 117 15.33 2.78 -21.92
N ASP A 118 15.27 4.00 -22.45
CA ASP A 118 15.89 5.20 -21.86
C ASP A 118 15.26 5.61 -20.52
N ASP A 119 14.02 5.17 -20.24
CA ASP A 119 13.29 5.46 -19.00
C ASP A 119 13.96 4.81 -17.77
N ARG A 120 14.72 3.72 -17.98
CA ARG A 120 15.46 3.07 -16.90
C ARG A 120 16.55 3.98 -16.34
N GLU A 121 17.34 4.61 -17.21
CA GLU A 121 18.43 5.48 -16.76
C GLU A 121 17.92 6.84 -16.29
N THR A 122 16.86 7.34 -16.90
CA THR A 122 16.35 8.70 -16.68
C THR A 122 15.31 8.82 -15.56
N GLU A 123 14.57 7.75 -15.25
CA GLU A 123 13.51 7.76 -14.24
C GLU A 123 13.75 6.73 -13.12
N PHE A 124 14.05 5.48 -13.47
CA PHE A 124 14.17 4.39 -12.50
C PHE A 124 15.38 4.53 -11.57
N GLU A 125 16.58 4.76 -12.11
CA GLU A 125 17.80 4.93 -11.28
C GLU A 125 17.70 6.14 -10.33
N PRO A 126 17.20 7.32 -10.76
CA PRO A 126 16.92 8.43 -9.85
C PRO A 126 15.90 8.09 -8.76
N LEU A 127 14.83 7.35 -9.08
CA LEU A 127 13.83 6.91 -8.09
C LEU A 127 14.46 5.98 -7.05
N LEU A 128 15.23 4.97 -7.48
CA LEU A 128 15.94 4.06 -6.58
C LEU A 128 16.91 4.83 -5.67
N SER A 129 17.66 5.78 -6.22
CA SER A 129 18.58 6.62 -5.46
C SER A 129 17.84 7.46 -4.41
N ALA A 130 16.70 8.06 -4.79
CA ALA A 130 15.86 8.84 -3.88
C ALA A 130 15.29 7.99 -2.75
N VAL A 131 14.81 6.77 -3.04
CA VAL A 131 14.35 5.81 -2.02
C VAL A 131 15.47 5.42 -1.08
N ARG A 132 16.67 5.10 -1.59
CA ARG A 132 17.84 4.74 -0.77
C ARG A 132 18.26 5.87 0.17
N ALA A 133 18.05 7.13 -0.23
CA ALA A 133 18.37 8.30 0.58
C ALA A 133 17.28 8.69 1.59
N ALA A 134 16.02 8.26 1.41
CA ALA A 134 14.85 8.71 2.17
C ALA A 134 14.96 8.41 3.67
N GLY A 135 14.99 9.43 4.53
CA GLY A 135 15.24 9.31 5.97
C GLY A 135 14.09 8.75 6.80
N SER A 136 12.91 8.59 6.21
CA SER A 136 11.70 8.11 6.89
C SER A 136 10.76 7.36 5.95
N VAL A 137 9.80 6.62 6.52
CA VAL A 137 8.75 5.94 5.75
C VAL A 137 7.88 6.95 4.99
N SER A 138 7.62 8.12 5.60
CA SER A 138 6.90 9.22 4.94
C SER A 138 7.62 9.73 3.71
N GLU A 139 8.93 9.95 3.79
CA GLU A 139 9.72 10.35 2.63
C GLU A 139 9.70 9.27 1.55
N VAL A 140 9.81 7.99 1.91
CA VAL A 140 9.68 6.87 0.94
C VAL A 140 8.32 6.92 0.23
N TYR A 141 7.22 7.09 0.98
CA TYR A 141 5.88 7.22 0.42
C TYR A 141 5.76 8.42 -0.55
N GLU A 142 6.31 9.58 -0.18
CA GLU A 142 6.28 10.79 -1.02
C GLU A 142 7.07 10.61 -2.32
N ARG A 143 8.18 9.88 -2.30
CA ARG A 143 8.97 9.58 -3.52
C ARG A 143 8.28 8.58 -4.42
N LEU A 144 7.70 7.53 -3.85
CA LEU A 144 7.06 6.46 -4.60
C LEU A 144 5.70 6.86 -5.17
N GLN A 145 4.93 7.67 -4.43
CA GLN A 145 3.52 7.95 -4.72
C GLN A 145 2.73 6.68 -5.10
N PRO A 146 2.80 5.62 -4.29
CA PRO A 146 2.31 4.29 -4.68
C PRO A 146 0.80 4.29 -4.87
N ASP A 147 0.33 3.37 -5.71
CA ASP A 147 -1.08 3.16 -5.93
C ASP A 147 -1.82 2.71 -4.66
N THR A 148 -3.15 2.83 -4.73
CA THR A 148 -4.08 2.35 -3.71
C THR A 148 -4.98 1.27 -4.28
N PHE A 149 -5.68 0.51 -3.44
CA PHE A 149 -6.63 -0.51 -3.91
C PHE A 149 -7.94 0.06 -4.49
N GLU A 150 -8.02 1.38 -4.69
CA GLU A 150 -9.11 2.04 -5.38
C GLU A 150 -8.93 1.88 -6.89
N PRO A 151 -9.94 1.40 -7.64
CA PRO A 151 -9.88 1.37 -9.08
C PRO A 151 -9.89 2.79 -9.65
N HIS A 152 -9.05 3.02 -10.64
CA HIS A 152 -9.14 4.18 -11.54
C HIS A 152 -10.41 4.11 -12.40
#